data_AF-A0A383R7D0-F1
#
_entry.id   AF-A0A383R7D0-F1
#
_cell.length_a   1.000
_cell.length_b   1.000
_cell.length_c   1.000
_cell.angle_alpha   90.00
_cell.angle_beta   90.00
_cell.angle_gamma   90.00
#
_symmetry.space_group_name_H-M   'P 1'
#
loop_
_entity.id
_entity.type
_entity.pdbx_description
1 polymer ?
#
loop_
_entity_poly.entity_id
_entity_poly.type
_entity_poly.pdbx_seq_one_letter_code
_entity_poly.pdbx_strand_id
1 'polypeptide(L)'
;MDQKQRQWMSQEIARWRHNRLLPERYCEFLAQLYQLPDPTEAAEPPDAPNRRFAEWLANLPAAKWLALFIISGLFCTAGFHFTAFDIPLQIGAVASFVLINYGLAVFNLKYAAKKSKVQIAVFTSLGNAVSMLGAFAILMLHQWLSWYSVSLWLIGAGLLWIITGLLLRRCGMQGFGWLLLAIAYAVILYSMGGELTLIETQWLWLPESLLFIWMAWVMHRVLPSASAGLLIASLIAWHMPEAAWLCRVIALKLNAGGEVLLFMLLKLFITFYMGYYFRKQWVKWIHEHQTVQTTTMDCGLGA
;
A
#
# COMPACT_ATOMS: atom_id res chain seq x y z
N MET A 1 -7.59 -34.73 -34.72
CA MET A 1 -8.35 -34.43 -35.96
C MET A 1 -7.50 -34.82 -37.16
N ASP A 2 -8.10 -35.12 -38.31
CA ASP A 2 -7.33 -35.53 -39.49
C ASP A 2 -6.51 -34.35 -40.05
N GLN A 3 -5.19 -34.51 -40.22
CA GLN A 3 -4.25 -33.43 -40.54
C GLN A 3 -4.59 -32.74 -41.88
N LYS A 4 -5.21 -33.49 -42.79
CA LYS A 4 -5.74 -32.99 -44.07
C LYS A 4 -6.90 -32.02 -43.89
N GLN A 5 -7.81 -32.28 -42.95
CA GLN A 5 -8.94 -31.39 -42.67
C GLN A 5 -8.48 -30.05 -42.10
N ARG A 6 -7.41 -30.08 -41.29
CA ARG A 6 -6.81 -28.88 -40.68
C ARG A 6 -6.14 -27.98 -41.72
N GLN A 7 -5.40 -28.56 -42.66
CA GLN A 7 -4.80 -27.81 -43.77
C GLN A 7 -5.84 -27.24 -44.73
N TRP A 8 -6.93 -27.99 -44.97
CA TRP A 8 -8.04 -27.49 -45.77
C TRP A 8 -8.73 -26.29 -45.09
N MET A 9 -8.98 -26.37 -43.78
CA MET A 9 -9.63 -25.29 -43.02
C MET A 9 -8.78 -24.01 -42.95
N SER A 10 -7.46 -24.14 -42.80
CA SER A 10 -6.56 -22.98 -42.77
C SER A 10 -6.50 -22.24 -44.11
N GLN A 11 -6.57 -22.97 -45.23
CA GLN A 11 -6.65 -22.38 -46.56
C GLN A 11 -7.99 -21.65 -46.78
N GLU A 12 -9.08 -22.19 -46.28
CA GLU A 12 -10.41 -21.58 -46.43
C GLU A 12 -10.54 -20.29 -45.58
N ILE A 13 -9.99 -20.27 -44.36
CA ILE A 13 -9.90 -19.07 -43.52
C ILE A 13 -9.09 -17.96 -44.22
N ALA A 14 -7.99 -18.30 -44.89
CA ALA A 14 -7.20 -17.34 -45.67
C ALA A 14 -7.98 -16.78 -46.87
N ARG A 15 -8.79 -17.62 -47.52
CA ARG A 15 -9.69 -17.21 -48.61
C ARG A 15 -10.78 -16.27 -48.12
N TRP A 16 -11.37 -16.53 -46.95
CA TRP A 16 -12.34 -15.63 -46.32
C TRP A 16 -11.76 -14.28 -45.94
N ARG A 17 -10.51 -14.25 -45.47
CA ARG A 17 -9.76 -13.01 -45.21
C ARG A 17 -9.51 -12.21 -46.49
N HIS A 18 -9.06 -12.88 -47.55
CA HIS A 18 -8.77 -12.22 -48.84
C HIS A 18 -10.03 -11.62 -49.49
N ASN A 19 -11.14 -12.34 -49.44
CA ASN A 19 -12.41 -11.91 -50.03
C ASN A 19 -13.25 -11.02 -49.10
N ARG A 20 -12.74 -10.65 -47.91
CA ARG A 20 -13.43 -9.84 -46.87
C ARG A 20 -14.83 -10.37 -46.49
N LEU A 21 -15.00 -11.69 -46.49
CA LEU A 21 -16.27 -12.34 -46.14
C LEU A 21 -16.57 -12.27 -44.64
N LEU A 22 -15.53 -12.13 -43.81
CA LEU A 22 -15.60 -12.02 -42.35
C LEU A 22 -14.69 -10.89 -41.85
N PRO A 23 -15.02 -10.25 -40.71
CA PRO A 23 -14.15 -9.27 -40.06
C PRO A 23 -12.78 -9.85 -39.73
N GLU A 24 -11.71 -9.09 -39.95
CA GLU A 24 -10.31 -9.55 -39.81
C GLU A 24 -10.01 -10.14 -38.43
N ARG A 25 -10.57 -9.53 -37.38
CA ARG A 25 -10.41 -9.98 -35.99
C ARG A 25 -10.96 -11.38 -35.74
N TYR A 26 -11.99 -11.78 -36.47
CA TYR A 26 -12.59 -13.11 -36.35
C TYR A 26 -11.77 -14.16 -37.10
N CYS A 27 -11.23 -13.80 -38.27
CA CYS A 27 -10.29 -14.65 -39.01
C CYS A 27 -9.01 -14.92 -38.23
N GLU A 28 -8.49 -13.93 -37.50
CA GLU A 28 -7.30 -14.08 -36.66
C GLU A 28 -7.53 -15.03 -35.47
N PHE A 29 -8.70 -14.94 -34.84
CA PHE A 29 -9.10 -15.88 -33.79
C PHE A 29 -9.21 -17.33 -34.29
N LEU A 30 -9.85 -17.53 -35.46
CA LEU A 30 -9.98 -18.86 -36.07
C LEU A 30 -8.61 -19.42 -36.51
N ALA A 31 -7.74 -18.57 -37.07
CA ALA A 31 -6.38 -18.97 -37.44
C ALA A 31 -5.57 -19.42 -36.22
N GLN A 32 -5.68 -18.71 -35.09
CA GLN A 32 -5.01 -19.10 -33.85
C GLN A 32 -5.55 -20.43 -33.30
N LEU A 33 -6.87 -20.64 -33.29
CA LEU A 33 -7.50 -21.90 -32.86
C LEU A 33 -6.97 -23.12 -33.62
N TYR A 34 -6.79 -22.99 -34.94
CA TYR A 34 -6.29 -24.07 -35.79
C TYR A 34 -4.76 -24.11 -35.89
N GLN A 35 -4.02 -23.21 -35.22
CA GLN A 35 -2.55 -23.25 -35.11
C GLN A 35 -2.05 -23.88 -33.81
N LEU A 36 -2.93 -24.13 -32.82
CA LEU A 36 -2.55 -24.85 -31.59
C LEU A 36 -2.05 -26.27 -31.90
N PRO A 37 -0.82 -26.66 -31.52
CA PRO A 37 -0.35 -28.04 -31.61
C PRO A 37 -1.35 -29.00 -30.94
N ASP A 38 -1.42 -30.26 -31.39
CA ASP A 38 -2.30 -31.27 -30.77
C ASP A 38 -2.11 -31.32 -29.24
N PRO A 39 -3.14 -31.62 -28.44
CA PRO A 39 -3.09 -31.59 -26.97
C PRO A 39 -2.16 -32.62 -26.34
N THR A 40 -1.38 -33.36 -27.13
CA THR A 40 -0.41 -34.36 -26.68
C THR A 40 0.87 -33.74 -26.14
N GLU A 41 1.13 -32.45 -26.42
CA GLU A 41 2.12 -31.67 -25.71
C GLU A 41 1.39 -30.55 -24.97
N ALA A 42 1.01 -30.85 -23.74
CA ALA A 42 0.43 -29.90 -22.81
C ALA A 42 1.27 -28.61 -22.82
N ALA A 43 0.64 -27.52 -23.25
CA ALA A 43 1.12 -26.18 -23.03
C ALA A 43 1.52 -26.05 -21.56
N GLU A 44 2.82 -25.98 -21.29
CA GLU A 44 3.29 -25.57 -19.97
C GLU A 44 2.67 -24.19 -19.69
N PRO A 45 1.92 -24.02 -18.59
CA PRO A 45 1.32 -22.75 -18.27
C PRO A 45 2.42 -21.69 -18.04
N PRO A 46 2.15 -20.43 -18.39
CA PRO A 46 3.15 -19.37 -18.39
C PRO A 46 3.69 -19.15 -16.98
N ASP A 47 5.01 -19.29 -16.81
CA ASP A 47 5.86 -18.76 -15.72
C ASP A 47 5.13 -18.48 -14.39
N ALA A 48 4.75 -19.53 -13.67
CA ALA A 48 4.29 -19.37 -12.30
C ALA A 48 5.49 -18.90 -11.42
N PRO A 49 5.36 -17.81 -10.64
CA PRO A 49 6.44 -17.31 -9.78
C PRO A 49 6.99 -18.37 -8.79
N ASN A 50 6.16 -19.36 -8.44
CA ASN A 50 6.56 -20.50 -7.62
C ASN A 50 7.62 -21.41 -8.28
N ARG A 51 7.61 -21.57 -9.61
CA ARG A 51 8.57 -22.45 -10.31
C ARG A 51 9.98 -21.86 -10.27
N ARG A 52 10.10 -20.55 -10.52
CA ARG A 52 11.37 -19.81 -10.40
C ARG A 52 11.93 -19.81 -8.97
N PHE A 53 11.08 -19.72 -7.96
CA PHE A 53 11.52 -19.82 -6.56
C PHE A 53 11.98 -21.23 -6.20
N ALA A 54 11.24 -22.26 -6.61
CA ALA A 54 11.62 -23.66 -6.40
C ALA A 54 12.94 -24.02 -7.11
N GLU A 55 13.11 -23.59 -8.37
CA GLU A 55 14.35 -23.76 -9.12
C GLU A 55 15.52 -22.98 -8.51
N TRP A 56 15.28 -21.78 -7.96
CA TRP A 56 16.29 -21.04 -7.21
C TRP A 56 16.69 -21.76 -5.93
N LEU A 57 15.74 -22.31 -5.16
CA LEU A 57 16.03 -23.09 -3.96
C LEU A 57 16.81 -24.38 -4.26
N ALA A 58 16.46 -25.06 -5.36
CA ALA A 58 17.10 -26.31 -5.76
C ALA A 58 18.57 -26.09 -6.17
N ASN A 59 18.89 -24.93 -6.74
CA ASN A 59 20.22 -24.58 -7.22
C ASN A 59 21.13 -23.91 -6.15
N LEU A 60 20.69 -23.83 -4.88
CA LEU A 60 21.49 -23.23 -3.81
C LEU A 60 22.62 -24.18 -3.35
N PRO A 61 23.86 -23.68 -3.23
CA PRO A 61 24.95 -24.48 -2.65
C PRO A 61 24.67 -24.81 -1.19
N ALA A 62 25.15 -25.98 -0.73
CA ALA A 62 24.88 -26.52 0.60
C ALA A 62 25.12 -25.52 1.76
N ALA A 63 26.15 -24.68 1.66
CA ALA A 63 26.44 -23.63 2.65
C ALA A 63 25.34 -22.56 2.73
N LYS A 64 24.76 -22.13 1.60
CA LYS A 64 23.64 -21.17 1.58
C LYS A 64 22.34 -21.83 2.03
N TRP A 65 22.17 -23.11 1.73
CA TRP A 65 21.04 -23.92 2.21
C TRP A 65 21.05 -24.05 3.73
N LEU A 66 22.22 -24.35 4.31
CA LEU A 66 22.41 -24.38 5.76
C LEU A 66 22.18 -22.99 6.38
N ALA A 67 22.71 -21.93 5.77
CA ALA A 67 22.47 -20.57 6.25
C ALA A 67 20.98 -20.21 6.22
N LEU A 68 20.24 -20.56 5.16
CA LEU A 68 18.80 -20.35 5.07
C LEU A 68 18.06 -21.12 6.17
N PHE A 69 18.43 -22.37 6.41
CA PHE A 69 17.85 -23.19 7.47
C PHE A 69 18.11 -22.59 8.85
N ILE A 70 19.34 -22.16 9.13
CA ILE A 70 19.71 -21.52 10.40
C ILE A 70 18.97 -20.19 10.58
N ILE A 71 18.92 -19.33 9.56
CA ILE A 71 18.22 -18.04 9.61
C ILE A 71 16.71 -18.26 9.83
N SER A 72 16.13 -19.22 9.11
CA SER A 72 14.72 -19.59 9.26
C SER A 72 14.44 -20.13 10.67
N GLY A 73 15.30 -21.02 11.17
CA GLY A 73 15.22 -21.54 12.53
C GLY A 73 15.30 -20.43 13.56
N LEU A 74 16.28 -19.53 13.44
CA LEU A 74 16.45 -18.37 14.32
C LEU A 74 15.22 -17.46 14.29
N PHE A 75 14.67 -17.20 13.10
CA PHE A 75 13.47 -16.38 12.92
C PHE A 75 12.24 -17.03 13.57
N CYS A 76 12.04 -18.33 13.37
CA CYS A 76 10.96 -19.08 14.01
C CYS A 76 11.12 -19.10 15.53
N THR A 77 12.31 -19.38 16.05
CA THR A 77 12.58 -19.36 17.50
C THR A 77 12.34 -17.97 18.06
N ALA A 78 12.83 -16.91 17.41
CA ALA A 78 12.63 -15.54 17.86
C ALA A 78 11.15 -15.13 17.84
N GLY A 79 10.38 -15.57 16.84
CA GLY A 79 8.95 -15.30 16.74
C GLY A 79 8.13 -16.06 17.79
N PHE A 80 8.35 -17.38 17.94
CA PHE A 80 7.60 -18.22 18.88
C PHE A 80 7.95 -17.94 20.35
N HIS A 81 9.21 -17.64 20.64
CA HIS A 81 9.66 -17.36 22.01
C HIS A 81 9.78 -15.87 22.31
N PHE A 82 9.26 -14.99 21.45
CA PHE A 82 9.32 -13.54 21.66
C PHE A 82 8.77 -13.13 23.04
N THR A 83 7.71 -13.79 23.49
CA THR A 83 7.06 -13.54 24.78
C THR A 83 7.85 -14.05 25.99
N ALA A 84 8.78 -14.98 25.78
CA ALA A 84 9.60 -15.59 26.83
C ALA A 84 10.95 -14.88 27.01
N PHE A 85 11.30 -13.95 26.12
CA PHE A 85 12.53 -13.20 26.19
C PHE A 85 12.44 -12.03 27.18
N ASP A 86 13.55 -11.72 27.85
CA ASP A 86 13.68 -10.49 28.63
C ASP A 86 13.67 -9.24 27.72
N ILE A 87 13.30 -8.10 28.30
CA ILE A 87 13.18 -6.79 27.59
C ILE A 87 14.38 -6.50 26.67
N PRO A 88 15.65 -6.62 27.11
CA PRO A 88 16.78 -6.28 26.25
C PRO A 88 16.87 -7.16 25.00
N LEU A 89 16.50 -8.44 25.11
CA LEU A 89 16.54 -9.39 24.01
C LEU A 89 15.37 -9.16 23.04
N GLN A 90 14.18 -8.79 23.53
CA GLN A 90 13.06 -8.37 22.69
C GLN A 90 13.41 -7.12 21.86
N ILE A 91 13.99 -6.10 22.50
CA ILE A 91 14.45 -4.87 21.83
C ILE A 91 15.55 -5.22 20.82
N GLY A 92 16.52 -6.04 21.20
CA GLY A 92 17.61 -6.48 20.33
C GLY A 92 17.11 -7.20 19.08
N ALA A 93 16.13 -8.10 19.22
CA ALA A 93 15.51 -8.80 18.12
C ALA A 93 14.83 -7.84 17.13
N VAL A 94 13.95 -6.95 17.63
CA VAL A 94 13.30 -5.93 16.79
C VAL A 94 14.33 -5.02 16.12
N ALA A 95 15.29 -4.50 16.88
CA ALA A 95 16.33 -3.60 16.39
C ALA A 95 17.19 -4.26 15.31
N SER A 96 17.57 -5.53 15.46
CA SER A 96 18.33 -6.26 14.45
C SER A 96 17.59 -6.34 13.11
N PHE A 97 16.29 -6.64 13.13
CA PHE A 97 15.48 -6.70 11.92
C PHE A 97 15.35 -5.33 11.26
N VAL A 98 15.16 -4.28 12.06
CA VAL A 98 15.15 -2.89 11.59
C VAL A 98 16.48 -2.53 10.93
N LEU A 99 17.61 -2.81 11.59
CA LEU A 99 18.95 -2.54 11.09
C LEU A 99 19.25 -3.29 9.79
N ILE A 100 18.82 -4.55 9.66
CA ILE A 100 18.97 -5.33 8.42
C ILE A 100 18.21 -4.66 7.28
N ASN A 101 16.96 -4.25 7.50
CA ASN A 101 16.14 -3.60 6.46
C ASN A 101 16.72 -2.26 6.01
N TYR A 102 17.14 -1.42 6.97
CA TYR A 102 17.81 -0.16 6.65
C TYR A 102 19.16 -0.37 5.98
N GLY A 103 19.95 -1.36 6.43
CA GLY A 103 21.22 -1.74 5.83
C GLY A 103 21.04 -2.18 4.37
N LEU A 104 20.03 -3.00 4.08
CA LEU A 104 19.67 -3.40 2.72
C LEU A 104 19.21 -2.20 1.88
N ALA A 105 18.44 -1.27 2.45
CA ALA A 105 18.04 -0.04 1.76
C ALA A 105 19.25 0.83 1.39
N VAL A 106 20.20 1.02 2.30
CA VAL A 106 21.44 1.79 2.07
C VAL A 106 22.37 1.08 1.09
N PHE A 107 22.52 -0.24 1.19
CA PHE A 107 23.31 -1.03 0.25
C PHE A 107 22.77 -0.89 -1.17
N ASN A 108 21.45 -1.03 -1.33
CA ASN A 108 20.77 -0.83 -2.60
C ASN A 108 20.90 0.59 -3.13
N LEU A 109 20.89 1.60 -2.25
CA LEU A 109 21.12 2.99 -2.65
C LEU A 109 22.54 3.22 -3.21
N LYS A 110 23.56 2.56 -2.64
CA LYS A 110 24.97 2.73 -3.05
C LYS A 110 25.38 1.88 -4.26
N TYR A 111 24.88 0.65 -4.36
CA TYR A 111 25.43 -0.35 -5.29
C TYR A 111 24.46 -0.82 -6.37
N ALA A 112 23.17 -0.51 -6.30
CA ALA A 112 22.20 -1.01 -7.28
C ALA A 112 21.88 0.01 -8.39
N ALA A 113 21.66 -0.51 -9.61
CA ALA A 113 21.26 0.29 -10.77
C ALA A 113 19.87 0.95 -10.59
N LYS A 114 19.54 1.95 -11.43
CA LYS A 114 18.33 2.80 -11.37
C LYS A 114 16.99 2.08 -11.08
N LYS A 115 16.85 0.78 -11.36
CA LYS A 115 15.66 -0.05 -11.05
C LYS A 115 15.44 -0.30 -9.54
N SER A 116 16.37 0.11 -8.66
CA SER A 116 16.31 -0.16 -7.22
C SER A 116 15.43 0.78 -6.37
N LYS A 117 14.92 1.90 -6.92
CA LYS A 117 14.16 2.89 -6.13
C LYS A 117 12.88 2.36 -5.48
N VAL A 118 12.28 1.32 -6.04
CA VAL A 118 11.11 0.64 -5.44
C VAL A 118 11.55 -0.28 -4.31
N GLN A 119 12.62 -1.05 -4.51
CA GLN A 119 13.18 -1.95 -3.49
C GLN A 119 13.64 -1.18 -2.25
N ILE A 120 14.30 -0.03 -2.42
CA ILE A 120 14.69 0.85 -1.31
C ILE A 120 13.44 1.27 -0.51
N ALA A 121 12.38 1.72 -1.19
CA ALA A 121 11.14 2.12 -0.52
C ALA A 121 10.47 0.95 0.21
N VAL A 122 10.48 -0.26 -0.35
CA VAL A 122 9.96 -1.47 0.29
C VAL A 122 10.75 -1.79 1.56
N PHE A 123 12.08 -1.86 1.49
CA PHE A 123 12.90 -2.18 2.66
C PHE A 123 12.78 -1.12 3.76
N THR A 124 12.78 0.17 3.42
CA THR A 124 12.57 1.23 4.42
C THR A 124 11.17 1.17 5.03
N SER A 125 10.13 0.91 4.24
CA SER A 125 8.76 0.77 4.75
C SER A 125 8.62 -0.46 5.66
N LEU A 126 9.26 -1.58 5.31
CA LEU A 126 9.28 -2.79 6.14
C LEU A 126 10.03 -2.55 7.45
N GLY A 127 11.17 -1.84 7.40
CA GLY A 127 11.91 -1.41 8.59
C GLY A 127 11.06 -0.55 9.52
N ASN A 128 10.33 0.43 8.99
CA ASN A 128 9.42 1.26 9.77
C ASN A 128 8.25 0.46 10.36
N ALA A 129 7.65 -0.43 9.58
CA ALA A 129 6.54 -1.25 10.03
C ALA A 129 6.97 -2.18 11.18
N VAL A 130 8.13 -2.82 11.07
CA VAL A 130 8.67 -3.68 12.14
C VAL A 130 9.07 -2.87 13.36
N SER A 131 9.66 -1.70 13.20
CA SER A 131 9.95 -0.81 14.33
C SER A 131 8.67 -0.43 15.08
N MET A 132 7.62 -0.06 14.35
CA MET A 132 6.33 0.32 14.92
C MET A 132 5.63 -0.86 15.62
N LEU A 133 5.45 -1.99 14.93
CA LEU A 133 4.77 -3.17 15.45
C LEU A 133 5.55 -3.86 16.56
N GLY A 134 6.88 -3.94 16.43
CA GLY A 134 7.76 -4.51 17.44
C GLY A 134 7.74 -3.69 18.74
N ALA A 135 7.83 -2.36 18.64
CA ALA A 135 7.70 -1.50 19.82
C ALA A 135 6.31 -1.62 20.48
N PHE A 136 5.25 -1.72 19.68
CA PHE A 136 3.89 -1.95 20.20
C PHE A 136 3.74 -3.29 20.91
N ALA A 137 4.31 -4.36 20.35
CA ALA A 137 4.29 -5.68 20.97
C ALA A 137 4.99 -5.68 22.34
N ILE A 138 6.13 -4.98 22.46
CA ILE A 138 6.85 -4.82 23.74
C ILE A 138 5.98 -4.05 24.75
N LEU A 139 5.35 -2.94 24.33
CA LEU A 139 4.43 -2.19 25.20
C LEU A 139 3.29 -3.06 25.72
N MET A 140 2.69 -3.88 24.84
CA MET A 140 1.64 -4.85 25.17
C MET A 140 2.10 -5.91 26.16
N LEU A 141 3.25 -6.53 25.93
CA LEU A 141 3.77 -7.60 26.78
C LEU A 141 4.08 -7.11 28.20
N HIS A 142 4.61 -5.90 28.32
CA HIS A 142 4.97 -5.31 29.62
C HIS A 142 3.84 -4.50 30.26
N GLN A 143 2.63 -4.52 29.69
CA GLN A 143 1.45 -3.79 30.18
C GLN A 143 1.70 -2.28 30.32
N TRP A 144 2.57 -1.71 29.48
CA TRP A 144 2.87 -0.28 29.44
C TRP A 144 1.88 0.48 28.55
N LEU A 145 0.59 0.14 28.65
CA LEU A 145 -0.50 0.68 27.83
C LEU A 145 -1.08 2.00 28.35
N SER A 146 -0.35 2.71 29.20
CA SER A 146 -0.77 4.04 29.62
C SER A 146 -0.86 4.99 28.42
N TRP A 147 -1.78 5.96 28.50
CA TRP A 147 -2.04 6.91 27.41
C TRP A 147 -0.76 7.65 26.97
N TYR A 148 0.12 8.00 27.91
CA TYR A 148 1.38 8.69 27.61
C TYR A 148 2.37 7.79 26.85
N SER A 149 2.47 6.51 27.20
CA SER A 149 3.34 5.55 26.53
C SER A 149 2.88 5.28 25.10
N VAL A 150 1.57 5.08 24.91
CA VAL A 150 0.95 4.90 23.58
C VAL A 150 1.15 6.15 22.72
N SER A 151 0.96 7.35 23.30
CA SER A 151 1.16 8.62 22.59
C SER A 151 2.61 8.82 22.18
N LEU A 152 3.58 8.57 23.07
CA LEU A 152 5.01 8.68 22.77
C LEU A 152 5.43 7.69 21.68
N TRP A 153 4.91 6.47 21.72
CA TRP A 153 5.16 5.47 20.68
C TRP A 153 4.60 5.91 19.32
N LEU A 154 3.36 6.40 19.26
CA LEU A 154 2.76 6.92 18.02
C LEU A 154 3.53 8.14 17.48
N ILE A 155 3.98 9.04 18.34
CA ILE A 155 4.80 10.20 17.96
C ILE A 155 6.14 9.74 17.37
N GLY A 156 6.84 8.84 18.06
CA GLY A 156 8.11 8.29 17.59
C GLY A 156 7.97 7.59 16.24
N ALA A 157 6.94 6.74 16.10
CA ALA A 157 6.64 6.07 14.83
C ALA A 157 6.27 7.08 13.73
N GLY A 158 5.40 8.05 14.02
CA GLY A 158 5.00 9.09 13.07
C GLY A 158 6.17 9.90 12.53
N LEU A 159 7.07 10.35 13.43
CA LEU A 159 8.29 11.06 13.05
C LEU A 159 9.22 10.20 12.21
N LEU A 160 9.40 8.92 12.54
CA LEU A 160 10.22 7.99 11.76
C LEU A 160 9.68 7.87 10.31
N TRP A 161 8.37 7.71 10.15
CA TRP A 161 7.71 7.65 8.83
C TRP A 161 7.82 8.96 8.04
N ILE A 162 7.68 10.12 8.71
CA ILE A 162 7.85 11.43 8.06
C ILE A 162 9.30 11.63 7.60
N ILE A 163 10.28 11.42 8.49
CA ILE A 163 11.71 11.61 8.19
C ILE A 163 12.13 10.71 7.02
N THR A 164 11.80 9.44 7.08
CA THR A 164 12.14 8.48 6.01
C THR A 164 11.40 8.79 4.70
N GLY A 165 10.14 9.21 4.78
CA GLY A 165 9.36 9.67 3.62
C GLY A 165 9.92 10.94 2.97
N LEU A 166 10.47 11.87 3.76
CA LEU A 166 11.17 13.06 3.27
C LEU A 166 12.49 12.69 2.58
N LEU A 167 13.30 11.83 3.21
CA LEU A 167 14.57 11.35 2.64
C LEU A 167 14.38 10.63 1.30
N LEU A 168 13.32 9.81 1.19
CA LEU A 168 13.00 9.07 -0.03
C LEU A 168 12.11 9.84 -1.02
N ARG A 169 11.66 11.05 -0.66
CA ARG A 169 10.70 11.89 -1.42
C ARG A 169 9.41 11.16 -1.80
N ARG A 170 8.94 10.22 -0.97
CA ARG A 170 7.75 9.40 -1.22
C ARG A 170 6.52 9.91 -0.46
N CYS A 171 5.45 10.15 -1.21
CA CYS A 171 4.17 10.69 -0.71
C CYS A 171 3.52 9.82 0.36
N GLY A 172 3.34 8.52 0.08
CA GLY A 172 2.60 7.61 0.94
C GLY A 172 3.23 7.44 2.32
N MET A 173 4.56 7.42 2.39
CA MET A 173 5.28 7.28 3.66
C MET A 173 5.08 8.50 4.57
N GLN A 174 5.14 9.70 4.00
CA GLN A 174 4.89 10.93 4.76
C GLN A 174 3.44 11.00 5.24
N GLY A 175 2.48 10.69 4.36
CA GLY A 175 1.05 10.66 4.72
C GLY A 175 0.77 9.72 5.89
N PHE A 176 1.38 8.52 5.90
CA PHE A 176 1.24 7.59 7.01
C PHE A 176 1.79 8.14 8.32
N GLY A 177 2.95 8.80 8.28
CA GLY A 177 3.52 9.43 9.47
C GLY A 177 2.65 10.56 10.03
N TRP A 178 2.06 11.39 9.18
CA TRP A 178 1.10 12.43 9.60
C TRP A 178 -0.17 11.83 10.22
N LEU A 179 -0.67 10.72 9.68
CA LEU A 179 -1.80 9.99 10.27
C LEU A 179 -1.49 9.45 11.67
N LEU A 180 -0.28 8.91 11.88
CA LEU A 180 0.13 8.46 13.21
C LEU A 180 0.19 9.60 14.22
N LEU A 181 0.66 10.79 13.81
CA LEU A 181 0.64 11.98 14.64
C LEU A 181 -0.79 12.44 14.97
N ALA A 182 -1.71 12.34 14.01
CA ALA A 182 -3.12 12.65 14.24
C ALA A 182 -3.77 11.70 15.26
N ILE A 183 -3.45 10.41 15.18
CA ILE A 183 -3.90 9.43 16.18
C ILE A 183 -3.27 9.74 17.55
N ALA A 184 -1.99 10.13 17.60
CA ALA A 184 -1.35 10.52 18.85
C ALA A 184 -2.04 11.73 19.49
N TYR A 185 -2.34 12.76 18.69
CA TYR A 185 -3.13 13.92 19.12
C TYR A 185 -4.47 13.49 19.70
N ALA A 186 -5.19 12.60 19.02
CA ALA A 186 -6.47 12.09 19.51
C ALA A 186 -6.34 11.34 20.84
N VAL A 187 -5.33 10.47 21.00
CA VAL A 187 -5.10 9.74 22.26
C VAL A 187 -4.85 10.70 23.42
N ILE A 188 -4.04 11.74 23.21
CA ILE A 188 -3.76 12.79 24.21
C ILE A 188 -5.04 13.56 24.54
N LEU A 189 -5.83 13.88 23.53
CA LEU A 189 -7.06 14.63 23.69
C LEU A 189 -8.12 13.84 24.47
N TYR A 190 -8.29 12.56 24.17
CA TYR A 190 -9.18 11.67 24.91
C TYR A 190 -8.73 11.45 26.36
N SER A 191 -7.42 11.46 26.63
CA SER A 191 -6.91 11.32 28.00
C SER A 191 -7.17 12.57 28.85
N MET A 192 -7.23 13.77 28.23
CA MET A 192 -7.55 15.04 28.90
C MET A 192 -9.04 15.35 28.94
N GLY A 193 -9.79 14.99 27.89
CA GLY A 193 -11.16 15.46 27.62
C GLY A 193 -12.29 14.63 28.23
N GLY A 194 -12.00 13.52 28.91
CA GLY A 194 -13.04 12.68 29.54
C GLY A 194 -14.01 12.07 28.52
N GLU A 195 -15.31 12.00 28.87
CA GLU A 195 -16.35 11.46 28.00
C GLU A 195 -16.76 12.46 26.90
N LEU A 196 -15.94 12.58 25.87
CA LEU A 196 -16.27 13.37 24.68
C LEU A 196 -17.48 12.76 23.96
N THR A 197 -18.46 13.61 23.64
CA THR A 197 -19.58 13.31 22.75
C THR A 197 -19.12 13.20 21.30
N LEU A 198 -19.95 12.60 20.44
CA LEU A 198 -19.67 12.53 19.00
C LEU A 198 -19.47 13.94 18.41
N ILE A 199 -20.29 14.91 18.80
CA ILE A 199 -20.24 16.29 18.32
C ILE A 199 -18.92 16.97 18.71
N GLU A 200 -18.51 16.85 19.97
CA GLU A 200 -17.24 17.41 20.45
C GLU A 200 -16.05 16.77 19.71
N THR A 201 -16.13 15.47 19.46
CA THR A 201 -15.13 14.76 18.66
C THR A 201 -15.06 15.33 17.22
N GLN A 202 -16.19 15.66 16.58
CA GLN A 202 -16.17 16.28 15.25
C GLN A 202 -15.40 17.61 15.25
N TRP A 203 -15.67 18.47 16.24
CA TRP A 203 -15.03 19.78 16.34
C TRP A 203 -13.53 19.71 16.61
N LEU A 204 -13.06 18.63 17.24
CA LEU A 204 -11.64 18.47 17.57
C LEU A 204 -10.80 17.97 16.39
N TRP A 205 -11.39 17.14 15.50
CA TRP A 205 -10.72 16.62 14.31
C TRP A 205 -10.84 17.54 13.09
N LEU A 206 -11.86 18.42 13.06
CA LEU A 206 -12.07 19.32 11.93
C LEU A 206 -10.90 20.30 11.71
N PRO A 207 -10.35 21.00 12.73
CA PRO A 207 -9.16 21.85 12.57
C PRO A 207 -7.95 21.09 12.03
N GLU A 208 -7.75 19.85 12.48
CA GLU A 208 -6.64 19.02 12.03
C GLU A 208 -6.79 18.62 10.55
N SER A 209 -8.00 18.22 10.13
CA SER A 209 -8.27 17.91 8.72
C SER A 209 -8.04 19.13 7.81
N LEU A 210 -8.45 20.33 8.25
CA LEU A 210 -8.21 21.58 7.54
C LEU A 210 -6.72 21.96 7.50
N LEU A 211 -5.99 21.71 8.59
CA LEU A 211 -4.55 21.92 8.66
C LEU A 211 -3.81 21.04 7.65
N PHE A 212 -4.19 19.78 7.51
CA PHE A 212 -3.62 18.90 6.48
C PHE A 212 -3.95 19.37 5.05
N ILE A 213 -5.17 19.86 4.79
CA ILE A 213 -5.53 20.44 3.48
C ILE A 213 -4.67 21.69 3.19
N TRP A 214 -4.56 22.59 4.17
CA TRP A 214 -3.77 23.82 4.04
C TRP A 214 -2.29 23.50 3.80
N MET A 215 -1.73 22.59 4.59
CA MET A 215 -0.33 22.17 4.46
C MET A 215 -0.09 21.44 3.13
N ALA A 216 -1.05 20.62 2.66
CA ALA A 216 -0.98 20.01 1.34
C ALA A 216 -0.94 21.06 0.22
N TRP A 217 -1.71 22.13 0.34
CA TRP A 217 -1.71 23.23 -0.62
C TRP A 217 -0.37 23.98 -0.64
N VAL A 218 0.17 24.33 0.54
CA VAL A 218 1.49 24.98 0.66
C VAL A 218 2.59 24.10 0.08
N MET A 219 2.59 22.82 0.43
CA MET A 219 3.62 21.87 0.00
C MET A 219 3.48 21.45 -1.46
N HIS A 220 2.34 21.68 -2.12
CA HIS A 220 2.11 21.29 -3.51
C HIS A 220 3.17 21.82 -4.47
N ARG A 221 3.64 23.07 -4.25
CA ARG A 221 4.64 23.70 -5.12
C ARG A 221 6.06 23.19 -4.90
N VAL A 222 6.40 22.75 -3.68
CA VAL A 222 7.77 22.37 -3.30
C VAL A 222 7.96 20.85 -3.36
N LEU A 223 6.97 20.10 -2.89
CA LEU A 223 6.97 18.65 -2.76
C LEU A 223 5.58 18.12 -3.18
N PRO A 224 5.29 18.01 -4.49
CA PRO A 224 3.99 17.56 -4.98
C PRO A 224 3.64 16.16 -4.48
N SER A 225 4.64 15.32 -4.21
CA SER A 225 4.43 14.03 -3.56
C SER A 225 3.93 14.18 -2.11
N ALA A 226 4.57 15.01 -1.29
CA ALA A 226 4.11 15.26 0.09
C ALA A 226 2.66 15.77 0.15
N SER A 227 2.30 16.67 -0.77
CA SER A 227 0.95 17.22 -0.92
C SER A 227 -0.12 16.14 -1.13
N ALA A 228 0.13 15.17 -2.02
CA ALA A 228 -0.80 14.07 -2.26
C ALA A 228 -0.99 13.19 -1.01
N GLY A 229 0.08 12.91 -0.26
CA GLY A 229 0.01 12.14 0.99
C GLY A 229 -0.81 12.87 2.06
N LEU A 230 -0.65 14.19 2.18
CA LEU A 230 -1.40 15.03 3.13
C LEU A 230 -2.89 15.15 2.77
N LEU A 231 -3.25 15.21 1.49
CA LEU A 231 -4.66 15.21 1.07
C LEU A 231 -5.36 13.88 1.40
N ILE A 232 -4.67 12.75 1.22
CA ILE A 232 -5.19 11.45 1.64
C ILE A 232 -5.33 11.43 3.17
N ALA A 233 -4.33 11.93 3.90
CA ALA A 233 -4.39 12.01 5.36
C ALA A 233 -5.56 12.89 5.83
N SER A 234 -5.84 14.03 5.17
CA SER A 234 -6.98 14.89 5.52
C SER A 234 -8.33 14.21 5.28
N LEU A 235 -8.46 13.43 4.21
CA LEU A 235 -9.68 12.67 3.93
C LEU A 235 -9.93 11.60 4.98
N ILE A 236 -8.88 10.91 5.42
CA ILE A 236 -8.97 9.92 6.50
C ILE A 236 -9.30 10.60 7.82
N ALA A 237 -8.60 11.68 8.16
CA ALA A 237 -8.84 12.47 9.39
C ALA A 237 -10.27 13.02 9.43
N TRP A 238 -10.83 13.44 8.30
CA TRP A 238 -12.21 13.90 8.19
C TRP A 238 -13.23 12.84 8.63
N HIS A 239 -12.97 11.55 8.43
CA HIS A 239 -13.86 10.45 8.82
C HIS A 239 -13.48 9.76 10.13
N MET A 240 -12.43 10.23 10.79
CA MET A 240 -11.90 9.60 11.99
C MET A 240 -12.78 9.73 13.24
N PRO A 241 -13.54 10.82 13.46
CA PRO A 241 -14.52 10.89 14.55
C PRO A 241 -15.52 9.75 14.55
N GLU A 242 -16.07 9.40 13.39
CA GLU A 242 -17.02 8.29 13.25
C GLU A 242 -16.33 6.94 13.50
N ALA A 243 -15.11 6.75 12.99
CA ALA A 243 -14.34 5.54 13.20
C ALA A 243 -14.02 5.33 14.69
N ALA A 244 -13.59 6.38 15.38
CA ALA A 244 -13.31 6.35 16.82
C ALA A 244 -14.57 6.04 17.63
N TRP A 245 -15.70 6.66 17.28
CA TRP A 245 -16.98 6.40 17.93
C TRP A 245 -17.49 4.99 17.70
N LEU A 246 -17.44 4.48 16.47
CA LEU A 246 -17.81 3.10 16.14
C LEU A 246 -16.94 2.09 16.91
N CYS A 247 -15.63 2.35 16.99
CA CYS A 247 -14.71 1.52 17.78
C CYS A 247 -15.13 1.48 19.25
N ARG A 248 -15.48 2.63 19.84
CA ARG A 248 -15.98 2.72 21.22
C ARG A 248 -17.29 1.97 21.41
N VAL A 249 -18.25 2.12 20.50
CA VAL A 249 -19.55 1.42 20.53
C VAL A 249 -19.35 -0.09 20.50
N ILE A 250 -18.48 -0.59 19.62
CA ILE A 250 -18.15 -2.01 19.50
C ILE A 250 -17.45 -2.51 20.78
N ALA A 251 -16.45 -1.78 21.27
CA ALA A 251 -15.67 -2.17 22.45
C ALA A 251 -16.52 -2.22 23.73
N LEU A 252 -17.42 -1.26 23.91
CA LEU A 252 -18.28 -1.15 25.09
C LEU A 252 -19.64 -1.85 24.91
N LYS A 253 -19.89 -2.50 23.76
CA LYS A 253 -21.17 -3.13 23.41
C LYS A 253 -22.38 -2.21 23.61
N LEU A 254 -22.21 -0.93 23.30
CA LEU A 254 -23.27 0.08 23.41
C LEU A 254 -24.25 -0.05 22.24
N ASN A 255 -25.46 0.46 22.41
CA ASN A 255 -26.43 0.50 21.32
C ASN A 255 -26.00 1.57 20.30
N ALA A 256 -25.98 1.22 19.02
CA ALA A 256 -25.57 2.15 17.96
C ALA A 256 -26.65 3.22 17.77
N GLY A 257 -26.40 4.42 18.28
CA GLY A 257 -27.28 5.58 18.06
C GLY A 257 -27.30 6.00 16.58
N GLY A 258 -28.45 6.53 16.11
CA GLY A 258 -28.63 7.02 14.74
C GLY A 258 -27.79 8.26 14.38
N GLU A 259 -27.11 8.86 15.36
CA GLU A 259 -26.27 10.06 15.19
C GLU A 259 -25.10 9.84 14.22
N VAL A 260 -24.44 8.67 14.29
CA VAL A 260 -23.32 8.35 13.39
C VAL A 260 -23.78 8.32 11.93
N LEU A 261 -24.95 7.71 11.68
CA LEU A 261 -25.53 7.63 10.35
C LEU A 261 -25.86 9.02 9.80
N LEU A 262 -26.41 9.90 10.65
CA LEU A 262 -26.71 11.29 10.29
C LEU A 262 -25.44 12.05 9.89
N PHE A 263 -24.36 11.95 10.67
CA PHE A 263 -23.08 12.62 10.34
C PHE A 263 -22.44 12.05 9.06
N MET A 264 -22.47 10.73 8.87
CA MET A 264 -21.97 10.12 7.63
C MET A 264 -22.77 10.57 6.40
N LEU A 265 -24.10 10.63 6.50
CA LEU A 265 -24.97 11.15 5.43
C LEU A 265 -24.67 12.62 5.14
N LEU A 266 -24.54 13.45 6.17
CA LEU A 266 -24.21 14.86 6.00
C LEU A 266 -22.86 15.04 5.29
N LYS A 267 -21.83 14.30 5.70
CA LYS A 267 -20.51 14.31 5.05
C LYS A 267 -20.60 13.84 3.59
N LEU A 268 -21.40 12.81 3.30
CA LEU A 268 -21.63 12.35 1.93
C LEU A 268 -22.27 13.45 1.08
N PHE A 269 -23.28 14.15 1.60
CA PHE A 269 -23.91 15.29 0.91
C PHE A 269 -22.92 16.43 0.65
N ILE A 270 -22.07 16.76 1.63
CA ILE A 270 -21.02 17.77 1.48
C ILE A 270 -20.04 17.36 0.38
N THR A 271 -19.53 16.12 0.41
CA THR A 271 -18.61 15.61 -0.60
C THR A 271 -19.24 15.59 -1.99
N PHE A 272 -20.50 15.19 -2.10
CA PHE A 272 -21.25 15.22 -3.36
C PHE A 272 -21.40 16.66 -3.89
N TYR A 273 -21.80 17.59 -3.02
CA TYR A 273 -21.93 19.00 -3.38
C TYR A 273 -20.61 19.61 -3.85
N MET A 274 -19.51 19.36 -3.13
CA MET A 274 -18.17 19.80 -3.54
C MET A 274 -17.77 19.19 -4.88
N GLY A 275 -17.97 17.88 -5.08
CA GLY A 275 -17.70 17.21 -6.35
C GLY A 275 -18.48 17.81 -7.52
N TYR A 276 -19.76 18.10 -7.30
CA TYR A 276 -20.61 18.75 -8.30
C TYR A 276 -20.17 20.19 -8.59
N TYR A 277 -19.81 20.97 -7.57
CA TYR A 277 -19.36 22.35 -7.70
C TYR A 277 -18.06 22.42 -8.51
N PHE A 278 -17.08 21.57 -8.17
CA PHE A 278 -15.79 21.55 -8.84
C PHE A 278 -15.76 20.73 -10.15
N ARG A 279 -16.89 20.13 -10.58
CA ARG A 279 -16.94 19.22 -11.73
C ARG A 279 -16.22 19.72 -12.98
N LYS A 280 -16.34 21.02 -13.31
CA LYS A 280 -15.71 21.61 -14.50
C LYS A 280 -14.18 21.57 -14.42
N GLN A 281 -13.61 21.73 -13.22
CA GLN A 281 -12.17 21.73 -12.99
C GLN A 281 -11.60 20.31 -13.07
N TRP A 282 -12.24 19.34 -12.42
CA TRP A 282 -11.76 17.95 -12.43
C TRP A 282 -11.94 17.29 -13.79
N VAL A 283 -13.04 17.58 -14.52
CA VAL A 283 -13.21 17.09 -15.92
C VAL A 283 -12.14 17.65 -16.84
N LYS A 284 -11.84 18.96 -16.74
CA LYS A 284 -10.74 19.59 -17.50
C LYS A 284 -9.39 18.93 -17.18
N TRP A 285 -9.12 18.72 -15.89
CA TRP A 285 -7.89 18.08 -15.43
C TRP A 285 -7.72 16.64 -15.97
N ILE A 286 -8.79 15.83 -15.94
CA ILE A 286 -8.78 14.47 -16.50
C ILE A 286 -8.46 14.51 -17.99
N HIS A 287 -9.11 15.40 -18.74
CA HIS A 287 -8.91 15.52 -20.18
C HIS A 287 -7.46 15.91 -20.51
N GLU A 288 -6.89 16.89 -19.80
CA GLU A 288 -5.48 17.29 -19.96
C GLU A 288 -4.52 16.13 -19.69
N HIS A 289 -4.74 15.32 -18.64
CA HIS A 289 -3.85 14.19 -18.34
C HIS A 289 -4.01 13.01 -19.31
N GLN A 290 -5.22 12.75 -19.82
CA GLN A 290 -5.43 11.74 -20.86
C GLN A 290 -4.75 12.12 -22.17
N THR A 291 -4.83 13.39 -22.58
CA THR A 291 -4.16 13.86 -23.81
C THR A 291 -2.63 13.75 -23.71
N VAL A 292 -2.04 14.01 -22.53
CA VAL A 292 -0.59 13.84 -22.33
C VAL A 292 -0.18 12.38 -22.47
N GLN A 293 -0.95 11.43 -21.92
CA GLN A 293 -0.66 10.00 -22.04
C GLN A 293 -0.75 9.49 -23.48
N THR A 294 -1.78 9.88 -24.24
CA THR A 294 -1.93 9.47 -25.65
C THR A 294 -0.79 10.03 -26.50
N THR A 295 -0.39 11.29 -26.29
CA THR A 295 0.72 11.90 -27.03
C THR A 295 2.06 11.21 -26.73
N THR A 296 2.30 10.75 -25.49
CA THR A 296 3.50 9.98 -25.15
C THR A 296 3.52 8.56 -25.72
N MET A 297 2.35 7.93 -25.92
CA MET A 297 2.24 6.63 -26.58
C MET A 297 2.45 6.74 -28.09
N ASP A 298 1.94 7.80 -28.72
CA ASP A 298 2.10 8.04 -30.16
C ASP A 298 3.52 8.50 -30.56
N CYS A 299 4.25 9.17 -29.66
CA CYS A 299 5.64 9.61 -29.92
C CYS A 299 6.72 8.55 -29.65
N GLY A 300 6.38 7.31 -29.25
CA GLY A 300 7.36 6.22 -29.13
C GLY A 300 8.54 6.46 -28.16
N LEU A 301 8.40 7.40 -27.21
CA LEU A 301 9.42 7.72 -26.20
C LEU A 301 9.16 6.96 -24.89
N GLY A 302 8.94 5.65 -25.03
CA GLY A 302 8.76 4.70 -23.93
C GLY A 302 9.76 3.55 -24.01
N ALA A 303 11.03 3.84 -23.75
CA ALA A 303 12.07 2.87 -23.38
C ALA A 303 13.04 3.50 -22.37
#